data_AF-A0A7L7VZ69-F1
#
_entry.id   AF-A0A7L7VZ69-F1
#
_cell.length_a   1.000
_cell.length_b   1.000
_cell.length_c   1.000
_cell.angle_alpha   90.00
_cell.angle_beta   90.00
_cell.angle_gamma   90.00
#
_symmetry.space_group_name_H-M   'P 1'
#
loop_
_entity.id
_entity.type
_entity.pdbx_description
1 polymer ?
#
loop_
_entity_poly.entity_id
_entity_poly.type
_entity_poly.pdbx_seq_one_letter_code
_entity_poly.pdbx_strand_id
1 'polypeptide(L)'
;MTMAEDVPGDAAEAPQELHGALLQDPLKAYLHSIARYPLLTPGQETELATAIEAGLYAEHLLAGGAQDADLETIAAEGKAARDTFMTSNLRLVVSIAKRYVGRGLDLLDLIQEGTIGLHRAVGKFDHTQGFKFSTYATWWIRQAVSRSLADIGSTIRLPVYVHEMCAKVYLSEQRLLEQLGRAATTEEVAADTGFTVAKICELRDWKATPWSLALEFPDGNGGVETLAEALTDIDEVSPFEIATAGMSTTALHDVLDMLPERQATIVAMRFGLTDGTEHTLQEIGELFGVTRERIRQLESKALDTLRSAPFANRLRDHLPEGALPTANDEDLPLAPVVSLPVRKEQRQAVSKRQAQRERALAALRSFIARTGHCRVPVNHVEGGHNLGSWMNNQRAALAKGTITVEKVAELDAIDRAWRRGKLAAWEQEEMRAAA
;
A
#
# COMPACT_ATOMS: atom_id res chain seq x y z
N MET A 1 28.18 84.64 -7.52
CA MET A 1 29.41 83.92 -7.12
C MET A 1 29.05 82.45 -7.08
N THR A 2 29.36 81.77 -8.20
CA THR A 2 29.50 80.31 -8.43
C THR A 2 28.73 79.31 -7.55
N MET A 3 27.88 78.49 -8.17
CA MET A 3 28.13 77.04 -8.27
C MET A 3 27.36 76.45 -9.46
N ALA A 4 28.07 75.62 -10.22
CA ALA A 4 27.59 74.81 -11.34
C ALA A 4 27.09 73.44 -10.83
N GLU A 5 26.28 72.82 -11.69
CA GLU A 5 26.14 71.37 -11.99
C GLU A 5 26.67 70.35 -10.98
N ASP A 6 25.81 69.41 -10.57
CA ASP A 6 25.95 68.02 -11.02
C ASP A 6 24.76 67.14 -10.59
N VAL A 7 24.21 66.42 -11.56
CA VAL A 7 23.28 65.31 -11.36
C VAL A 7 24.11 64.03 -11.36
N PRO A 8 24.01 63.16 -10.34
CA PRO A 8 24.38 61.77 -10.50
C PRO A 8 23.13 60.92 -10.64
N GLY A 9 22.94 60.38 -11.84
CA GLY A 9 22.29 59.09 -11.99
C GLY A 9 23.25 58.02 -11.44
N ASP A 10 22.74 57.18 -10.56
CA ASP A 10 23.40 55.92 -10.25
C ASP A 10 22.33 54.85 -10.03
N ALA A 11 22.15 54.04 -11.07
CA ALA A 11 21.51 52.74 -10.98
C ALA A 11 22.48 51.81 -10.24
N ALA A 12 22.55 51.96 -8.92
CA ALA A 12 23.39 51.13 -8.08
C ALA A 12 22.76 49.74 -7.92
N GLU A 13 23.50 48.76 -8.41
CA GLU A 13 23.28 47.31 -8.38
C GLU A 13 22.73 46.82 -7.03
N ALA A 14 21.67 46.01 -7.09
CA ALA A 14 21.18 45.28 -5.93
C ALA A 14 22.30 44.36 -5.38
N PRO A 15 22.56 44.33 -4.06
CA PRO A 15 23.71 43.60 -3.52
C PRO A 15 23.59 42.09 -3.76
N GLN A 16 24.54 41.52 -4.51
CA GLN A 16 24.70 40.08 -4.72
C GLN A 16 24.89 39.28 -3.41
N GLU A 17 25.21 39.95 -2.30
CA GLU A 17 25.39 39.32 -0.98
C GLU A 17 24.07 38.83 -0.35
N LEU A 18 22.91 39.39 -0.71
CA LEU A 18 21.62 38.89 -0.19
C LEU A 18 21.27 37.51 -0.75
N HIS A 19 21.76 37.16 -1.94
CA HIS A 19 21.44 35.91 -2.62
C HIS A 19 22.09 34.70 -1.94
N GLY A 20 23.28 34.87 -1.34
CA GLY A 20 23.99 33.82 -0.63
C GLY A 20 23.37 33.42 0.72
N ALA A 21 22.77 34.37 1.44
CA ALA A 21 22.10 34.11 2.72
C ALA A 21 20.66 33.57 2.56
N LEU A 22 20.00 33.89 1.44
CA LEU A 22 18.69 33.35 1.06
C LEU A 22 18.71 31.84 0.78
N LEU A 23 19.87 31.28 0.47
CA LEU A 23 20.05 29.84 0.19
C LEU A 23 20.07 28.95 1.45
N GLN A 24 20.27 29.50 2.65
CA GLN A 24 20.38 28.68 3.88
C GLN A 24 19.04 28.39 4.56
N ASP A 25 17.99 29.16 4.28
CA ASP A 25 16.68 28.98 4.91
C ASP A 25 15.58 29.03 3.83
N PRO A 26 15.13 27.86 3.33
CA PRO A 26 14.14 27.79 2.25
C PRO A 26 12.81 28.44 2.66
N LEU A 27 12.48 28.44 3.95
CA LEU A 27 11.29 29.10 4.47
C LEU A 27 11.40 30.62 4.38
N LYS A 28 12.55 31.20 4.74
CA LYS A 28 12.76 32.66 4.58
C LYS A 28 12.71 33.09 3.12
N ALA A 29 13.30 32.32 2.22
CA ALA A 29 13.25 32.60 0.78
C ALA A 29 11.80 32.59 0.26
N TYR A 30 11.01 31.60 0.68
CA TYR A 30 9.59 31.52 0.36
C TYR A 30 8.79 32.70 0.95
N LEU A 31 8.99 33.05 2.22
CA LEU A 31 8.28 34.18 2.85
C LEU A 31 8.61 35.52 2.19
N HIS A 32 9.86 35.69 1.75
CA HIS A 32 10.28 36.88 1.02
C HIS A 32 9.66 36.95 -0.38
N SER A 33 9.52 35.83 -1.09
CA SER A 33 8.89 35.81 -2.42
C SER A 33 7.40 36.15 -2.36
N ILE A 34 6.66 35.58 -1.41
CA ILE A 34 5.21 35.86 -1.27
C ILE A 34 4.92 37.28 -0.76
N ALA A 35 5.87 37.91 -0.07
CA ALA A 35 5.71 39.27 0.44
C ALA A 35 5.72 40.34 -0.67
N ARG A 36 6.27 40.02 -1.84
CA ARG A 36 6.34 40.92 -3.01
C ARG A 36 4.98 41.17 -3.65
N TYR A 37 4.05 40.22 -3.52
CA TYR A 37 2.72 40.35 -4.10
C TYR A 37 1.82 41.22 -3.21
N PRO A 38 1.17 42.25 -3.77
CA PRO A 38 0.28 43.12 -3.01
C PRO A 38 -0.99 42.38 -2.59
N LEU A 39 -1.58 42.82 -1.48
CA LEU A 39 -2.88 42.34 -1.01
C LEU A 39 -3.99 42.92 -1.89
N LEU A 40 -4.98 42.10 -2.20
CA LEU A 40 -6.13 42.51 -2.99
C LEU A 40 -7.13 43.30 -2.15
N THR A 41 -7.75 44.29 -2.78
CA THR A 41 -8.93 44.96 -2.28
C THR A 41 -10.20 44.20 -2.67
N PRO A 42 -11.35 44.41 -1.99
CA PRO A 42 -12.60 43.74 -2.37
C PRO A 42 -13.02 43.98 -3.82
N GLY A 43 -12.76 45.16 -4.38
CA GLY A 43 -13.04 45.44 -5.81
C GLY A 43 -12.15 44.61 -6.74
N GLN A 44 -10.86 44.52 -6.44
CA GLN A 44 -9.93 43.69 -7.20
C GLN A 44 -10.25 42.19 -7.09
N GLU A 45 -10.72 41.72 -5.93
CA GLU A 45 -11.22 40.33 -5.79
C GLU A 45 -12.37 40.07 -6.77
N THR A 46 -13.32 40.99 -6.91
CA THR A 46 -14.44 40.83 -7.85
C THR A 46 -14.01 40.90 -9.31
N GLU A 47 -13.09 41.80 -9.65
CA GLU A 47 -12.56 41.95 -11.02
C GLU A 47 -11.80 40.69 -11.46
N LEU A 48 -10.89 40.20 -10.60
CA LEU A 48 -10.13 38.98 -10.91
C LEU A 48 -11.04 37.76 -10.95
N ALA A 49 -12.03 37.64 -10.06
CA ALA A 49 -13.00 36.53 -10.10
C ALA A 49 -13.79 36.52 -11.42
N THR A 50 -14.25 37.69 -11.88
CA THR A 50 -14.96 37.83 -13.16
C THR A 50 -14.07 37.42 -14.34
N ALA A 51 -12.81 37.86 -14.34
CA ALA A 51 -11.85 37.49 -15.39
C ALA A 51 -11.55 35.98 -15.40
N ILE A 52 -11.46 35.35 -14.23
CA ILE A 52 -11.27 33.90 -14.10
C ILE A 52 -12.47 33.14 -14.69
N GLU A 53 -13.69 33.55 -14.38
CA GLU A 53 -14.91 32.94 -14.93
C GLU A 53 -15.00 33.10 -16.46
N ALA A 54 -14.69 34.29 -16.97
CA ALA A 54 -14.64 34.55 -18.41
C ALA A 54 -13.60 33.67 -19.11
N GLY A 55 -12.40 33.54 -18.54
CA GLY A 55 -11.35 32.67 -19.08
C GLY A 55 -11.72 31.19 -19.07
N LEU A 56 -12.33 30.70 -17.98
CA LEU A 56 -12.82 29.31 -17.90
C LEU A 56 -13.93 29.03 -18.94
N TYR A 57 -14.81 30.00 -19.18
CA TYR A 57 -15.84 29.89 -20.21
C TYR A 57 -15.23 29.88 -21.62
N ALA A 58 -14.22 30.72 -21.87
CA ALA A 58 -13.48 30.71 -23.13
C ALA A 58 -12.74 29.38 -23.36
N GLU A 59 -12.07 28.83 -22.35
CA GLU A 59 -11.46 27.49 -22.41
C GLU A 59 -12.48 26.40 -22.75
N HIS A 60 -13.68 26.46 -22.15
CA HIS A 60 -14.76 25.52 -22.44
C HIS A 60 -15.26 25.63 -23.90
N LEU A 61 -15.39 26.84 -24.44
CA LEU A 61 -15.78 27.05 -25.84
C LEU A 61 -14.70 26.55 -26.83
N LEU A 62 -13.43 26.83 -26.54
CA LEU A 62 -12.30 26.33 -27.34
C LEU A 62 -12.27 24.79 -27.35
N ALA A 63 -12.48 24.16 -26.20
CA ALA A 63 -12.58 22.69 -26.09
C ALA A 63 -13.78 22.12 -26.88
N GLY A 64 -14.85 22.91 -27.04
CA GLY A 64 -16.02 22.59 -27.86
C GLY A 64 -15.81 22.74 -29.38
N GLY A 65 -14.61 23.14 -29.83
CA GLY A 65 -14.26 23.28 -31.24
C GLY A 65 -14.45 24.69 -31.82
N ALA A 66 -14.69 25.71 -30.98
CA ALA A 66 -14.58 27.09 -31.42
C ALA A 66 -13.11 27.42 -31.72
N GLN A 67 -12.84 28.03 -32.87
CA GLN A 67 -11.52 28.54 -33.24
C GLN A 67 -11.63 30.05 -33.41
N ASP A 68 -11.33 30.76 -32.33
CA ASP A 68 -11.34 32.22 -32.30
C ASP A 68 -10.11 32.70 -31.51
N ALA A 69 -9.32 33.58 -32.11
CA ALA A 69 -8.10 34.11 -31.50
C ALA A 69 -8.41 34.97 -30.26
N ASP A 70 -9.61 35.56 -30.22
CA ASP A 70 -10.06 36.36 -29.07
C ASP A 70 -10.35 35.45 -27.86
N LEU A 71 -10.87 34.23 -28.09
CA LEU A 71 -11.11 33.26 -27.02
C LEU A 71 -9.80 32.74 -26.40
N GLU A 72 -8.76 32.54 -27.22
CA GLU A 72 -7.44 32.14 -26.71
C GLU A 72 -6.84 33.24 -25.81
N THR A 73 -7.04 34.50 -26.19
CA THR A 73 -6.59 35.66 -25.41
C THR A 73 -7.33 35.74 -24.07
N ILE A 74 -8.66 35.62 -24.08
CA ILE A 74 -9.49 35.63 -22.86
C ILE A 74 -9.14 34.46 -21.93
N ALA A 75 -8.89 33.26 -22.48
CA ALA A 75 -8.45 32.10 -21.71
C ALA A 75 -7.09 32.37 -21.03
N ALA A 76 -6.12 32.93 -21.77
CA ALA A 76 -4.82 33.30 -21.22
C ALA A 76 -4.93 34.36 -20.13
N GLU A 77 -5.77 35.38 -20.32
CA GLU A 77 -6.05 36.42 -19.32
C GLU A 77 -6.68 35.84 -18.05
N GLY A 78 -7.66 34.95 -18.17
CA GLY A 78 -8.27 34.30 -17.02
C GLY A 78 -7.30 33.42 -16.25
N LYS A 79 -6.38 32.73 -16.94
CA LYS A 79 -5.31 31.97 -16.29
C LYS A 79 -4.35 32.88 -15.53
N ALA A 80 -3.93 34.00 -16.13
CA ALA A 80 -3.10 34.99 -15.46
C ALA A 80 -3.81 35.61 -14.24
N ALA A 81 -5.10 35.93 -14.38
CA ALA A 81 -5.93 36.44 -13.28
C ALA A 81 -6.00 35.44 -12.12
N ARG A 82 -6.15 34.14 -12.41
CA ARG A 82 -6.12 33.07 -11.40
C ARG A 82 -4.79 33.03 -10.66
N ASP A 83 -3.68 33.10 -11.38
CA ASP A 83 -2.34 33.05 -10.79
C ASP A 83 -2.07 34.30 -9.92
N THR A 84 -2.52 35.48 -10.35
CA THR A 84 -2.50 36.71 -9.53
C THR A 84 -3.38 36.57 -8.29
N PHE A 85 -4.61 36.05 -8.44
CA PHE A 85 -5.53 35.83 -7.32
C PHE A 85 -4.92 34.91 -6.27
N MET A 86 -4.28 33.81 -6.71
CA MET A 86 -3.60 32.87 -5.82
C MET A 86 -2.40 33.50 -5.13
N THR A 87 -1.47 34.11 -5.88
CA THR A 87 -0.21 34.66 -5.34
C THR A 87 -0.44 35.77 -4.31
N SER A 88 -1.42 36.65 -4.53
CA SER A 88 -1.82 37.68 -3.55
C SER A 88 -2.40 37.12 -2.25
N ASN A 89 -2.89 35.88 -2.24
CA ASN A 89 -3.49 35.23 -1.08
C ASN A 89 -2.60 34.19 -0.38
N LEU A 90 -1.35 33.96 -0.84
CA LEU A 90 -0.44 32.98 -0.21
C LEU A 90 -0.13 33.29 1.25
N ARG A 91 -0.16 34.57 1.65
CA ARG A 91 0.04 35.00 3.05
C ARG A 91 -1.04 34.46 4.00
N LEU A 92 -2.27 34.29 3.50
CA LEU A 92 -3.37 33.68 4.25
C LEU A 92 -3.10 32.19 4.53
N VAL A 93 -2.52 31.48 3.56
CA VAL A 93 -2.16 30.07 3.72
C VAL A 93 -1.15 29.90 4.84
N VAL A 94 -0.08 30.71 4.83
CA VAL A 94 0.96 30.68 5.87
C VAL A 94 0.37 30.95 7.26
N SER A 95 -0.52 31.94 7.41
CA SER A 95 -1.12 32.26 8.71
C SER A 95 -2.00 31.14 9.25
N ILE A 96 -2.66 30.37 8.37
CA ILE A 96 -3.46 29.21 8.75
C ILE A 96 -2.57 28.01 9.08
N ALA A 97 -1.57 27.71 8.24
CA ALA A 97 -0.66 26.56 8.35
C ALA A 97 0.18 26.60 9.62
N LYS A 98 0.62 27.80 10.07
CA LYS A 98 1.38 27.99 11.31
C LYS A 98 0.74 27.38 12.56
N ARG A 99 -0.59 27.22 12.59
CA ARG A 99 -1.31 26.61 13.73
C ARG A 99 -1.20 25.08 13.79
N TYR A 100 -0.67 24.44 12.75
CA TYR A 100 -0.56 22.99 12.61
C TYR A 100 0.88 22.47 12.72
N VAL A 101 1.84 23.36 12.98
CA VAL A 101 3.26 23.01 13.18
C VAL A 101 3.42 22.09 14.39
N GLY A 102 4.37 21.16 14.31
CA GLY A 102 4.68 20.23 15.41
C GLY A 102 3.74 19.02 15.51
N ARG A 103 2.94 18.76 14.46
CA ARG A 103 2.00 17.61 14.41
C ARG A 103 2.45 16.46 13.49
N GLY A 104 3.70 16.49 13.01
CA GLY A 104 4.30 15.43 12.20
C GLY A 104 4.71 15.83 10.77
N LEU A 105 4.24 16.98 10.27
CA LEU A 105 4.64 17.54 8.98
C LEU A 105 5.44 18.83 9.18
N ASP A 106 6.38 19.10 8.26
CA ASP A 106 7.11 20.36 8.22
C ASP A 106 6.20 21.52 7.82
N LEU A 107 6.56 22.73 8.23
CA LEU A 107 5.78 23.93 7.90
C LEU A 107 5.70 24.16 6.39
N LEU A 108 6.76 23.88 5.62
CA LEU A 108 6.71 24.04 4.17
C LEU A 108 5.69 23.09 3.55
N ASP A 109 5.68 21.82 3.97
CA ASP A 109 4.70 20.84 3.49
C ASP A 109 3.27 21.26 3.83
N LEU A 110 3.03 21.74 5.06
CA LEU A 110 1.72 22.27 5.47
C LEU A 110 1.30 23.48 4.62
N ILE A 111 2.24 24.34 4.24
CA ILE A 111 1.99 25.49 3.35
C ILE A 111 1.63 25.01 1.94
N GLN A 112 2.34 24.03 1.40
CA GLN A 112 2.06 23.50 0.06
C GLN A 112 0.67 22.85 0.00
N GLU A 113 0.31 22.08 1.01
CA GLU A 113 -1.02 21.46 1.12
C GLU A 113 -2.13 22.48 1.30
N GLY A 114 -1.87 23.51 2.12
CA GLY A 114 -2.76 24.65 2.23
C GLY A 114 -2.92 25.41 0.91
N THR A 115 -1.87 25.47 0.08
CA THR A 115 -1.90 26.11 -1.25
C THR A 115 -2.76 25.31 -2.24
N ILE A 116 -2.78 23.98 -2.15
CA ILE A 116 -3.74 23.14 -2.89
C ILE A 116 -5.19 23.46 -2.44
N GLY A 117 -5.40 23.65 -1.14
CA GLY A 117 -6.68 24.14 -0.61
C GLY A 117 -7.07 25.52 -1.15
N LEU A 118 -6.13 26.46 -1.19
CA LEU A 118 -6.33 27.79 -1.76
C LEU A 118 -6.69 27.73 -3.25
N HIS A 119 -5.98 26.93 -4.05
CA HIS A 119 -6.29 26.74 -5.47
C HIS A 119 -7.75 26.30 -5.67
N ARG A 120 -8.21 25.35 -4.85
CA ARG A 120 -9.61 24.90 -4.89
C ARG A 120 -10.59 25.98 -4.43
N ALA A 121 -10.21 26.82 -3.47
CA ALA A 121 -11.02 27.95 -3.03
C ALA A 121 -11.21 28.98 -4.15
N VAL A 122 -10.13 29.36 -4.85
CA VAL A 122 -10.19 30.29 -5.98
C VAL A 122 -11.09 29.75 -7.09
N GLY A 123 -10.95 28.47 -7.45
CA GLY A 123 -11.77 27.86 -8.50
C GLY A 123 -13.25 27.66 -8.14
N LYS A 124 -13.66 27.89 -6.89
CA LYS A 124 -15.05 27.75 -6.43
C LYS A 124 -15.56 29.00 -5.71
N PHE A 125 -14.84 30.11 -5.83
CA PHE A 125 -15.25 31.35 -5.17
C PHE A 125 -16.35 32.01 -6.00
N ASP A 126 -17.43 32.41 -5.32
CA ASP A 126 -18.55 33.10 -5.93
C ASP A 126 -18.54 34.55 -5.44
N HIS A 127 -18.20 35.46 -6.35
CA HIS A 127 -18.08 36.89 -6.04
C HIS A 127 -19.44 37.59 -5.90
N THR A 128 -20.54 36.97 -6.38
CA THR A 128 -21.89 37.57 -6.34
C THR A 128 -22.48 37.57 -4.92
N GLN A 129 -21.98 36.72 -4.04
CA GLN A 129 -22.46 36.60 -2.66
C GLN A 129 -22.01 37.76 -1.74
N GLY A 130 -21.08 38.60 -2.19
CA GLY A 130 -20.65 39.79 -1.47
C GLY A 130 -19.81 39.53 -0.20
N PHE A 131 -19.39 38.29 0.04
CA PHE A 131 -18.46 37.95 1.12
C PHE A 131 -17.00 38.09 0.68
N LYS A 132 -16.13 38.52 1.59
CA LYS A 132 -14.68 38.57 1.35
C LYS A 132 -14.13 37.18 1.06
N PHE A 133 -13.21 37.07 0.10
CA PHE A 133 -12.59 35.81 -0.28
C PHE A 133 -11.96 35.07 0.91
N SER A 134 -11.29 35.79 1.81
CA SER A 134 -10.62 35.21 2.98
C SER A 134 -11.54 34.39 3.90
N THR A 135 -12.82 34.76 3.99
CA THR A 135 -13.83 34.04 4.77
C THR A 135 -14.04 32.63 4.22
N TYR A 136 -14.20 32.53 2.90
CA TYR A 136 -14.42 31.28 2.19
C TYR A 136 -13.14 30.44 2.09
N ALA A 137 -12.03 31.08 1.72
CA ALA A 137 -10.74 30.41 1.54
C ALA A 137 -10.23 29.76 2.83
N THR A 138 -10.49 30.37 3.99
CA THR A 138 -10.08 29.81 5.28
C THR A 138 -10.60 28.38 5.49
N TRP A 139 -11.82 28.08 5.06
CA TRP A 139 -12.40 26.73 5.20
C TRP A 139 -11.66 25.71 4.34
N TRP A 140 -11.44 26.02 3.06
CA TRP A 140 -10.74 25.14 2.12
C TRP A 140 -9.28 24.91 2.49
N ILE A 141 -8.57 25.95 2.92
CA ILE A 141 -7.17 25.84 3.38
C ILE A 141 -7.11 24.97 4.62
N ARG A 142 -7.98 25.21 5.62
CA ARG A 142 -8.02 24.39 6.84
C ARG A 142 -8.31 22.92 6.53
N GLN A 143 -9.25 22.66 5.65
CA GLN A 143 -9.63 21.31 5.25
C GLN A 143 -8.48 20.59 4.54
N ALA A 144 -7.79 21.25 3.63
CA ALA A 144 -6.66 20.67 2.91
C ALA A 144 -5.49 20.33 3.87
N VAL A 145 -5.11 21.28 4.73
CA VAL A 145 -4.05 21.07 5.73
C VAL A 145 -4.40 19.94 6.70
N SER A 146 -5.63 19.93 7.23
CA SER A 146 -6.07 18.91 8.18
C SER A 146 -6.15 17.51 7.54
N ARG A 147 -6.58 17.45 6.28
CA ARG A 147 -6.64 16.20 5.51
C ARG A 147 -5.25 15.66 5.20
N SER A 148 -4.33 16.51 4.75
CA SER A 148 -2.95 16.08 4.48
C SER A 148 -2.26 15.61 5.76
N LEU A 149 -2.51 16.27 6.90
CA LEU A 149 -2.00 15.81 8.19
C LEU A 149 -2.49 14.40 8.54
N ALA A 150 -3.76 14.09 8.28
CA ALA A 150 -4.30 12.75 8.50
C ALA A 150 -3.75 11.72 7.51
N ASP A 151 -3.45 12.13 6.28
CA ASP A 151 -3.00 11.25 5.21
C ASP A 151 -1.48 10.96 5.24
N ILE A 152 -0.67 11.96 5.58
CA ILE A 152 0.81 11.95 5.42
C ILE A 152 1.52 12.19 6.78
N GLY A 153 0.85 12.77 7.77
CA GLY A 153 1.49 13.18 9.03
C GLY A 153 1.93 12.05 9.96
N SER A 154 1.57 10.80 9.66
CA SER A 154 2.00 9.62 10.43
C SER A 154 2.98 8.79 9.63
N THR A 155 4.10 8.40 10.25
CA THR A 155 5.11 7.50 9.63
C THR A 155 4.49 6.20 9.13
N ILE A 156 3.58 5.64 9.93
CA ILE A 156 2.72 4.53 9.51
C ILE A 156 1.37 5.14 9.16
N ARG A 157 1.01 5.11 7.88
CA ARG A 157 -0.23 5.72 7.37
C ARG A 157 -1.46 5.12 8.04
N LEU A 158 -2.28 5.99 8.64
CA LEU A 158 -3.60 5.64 9.16
C LEU A 158 -4.71 6.15 8.23
N PRO A 159 -5.82 5.40 8.07
CA PRO A 159 -6.98 5.92 7.36
C PRO A 159 -7.59 7.16 8.04
N VAL A 160 -8.16 8.07 7.24
CA VAL A 160 -8.74 9.34 7.73
C VAL A 160 -9.79 9.12 8.82
N TYR A 161 -10.67 8.11 8.67
CA TYR A 161 -11.70 7.82 9.68
C TYR A 161 -11.10 7.42 11.04
N VAL A 162 -9.93 6.77 11.05
CA VAL A 162 -9.23 6.42 12.30
C VAL A 162 -8.69 7.68 12.96
N HIS A 163 -8.12 8.60 12.18
CA HIS A 163 -7.67 9.89 12.69
C HIS A 163 -8.84 10.71 13.26
N GLU A 164 -10.02 10.69 12.63
CA GLU A 164 -11.23 11.32 13.15
C GLU A 164 -11.68 10.70 14.48
N MET A 165 -11.65 9.36 14.60
CA MET A 165 -11.94 8.67 15.86
C MET A 165 -10.93 9.05 16.96
N CYS A 166 -9.64 9.07 16.67
CA CYS A 166 -8.59 9.50 17.60
C CYS A 166 -8.76 10.96 18.03
N ALA A 167 -9.15 11.85 17.12
CA ALA A 167 -9.43 13.25 17.43
C ALA A 167 -10.67 13.38 18.32
N LYS A 168 -11.72 12.58 18.10
CA LYS A 168 -12.92 12.56 18.96
C LYS A 168 -12.57 12.12 20.39
N VAL A 169 -11.77 11.06 20.54
CA VAL A 169 -11.27 10.59 21.84
C VAL A 169 -10.45 11.69 22.52
N TYR A 170 -9.52 12.32 21.81
CA TYR A 170 -8.70 13.40 22.36
C TYR A 170 -9.53 14.61 22.82
N LEU A 171 -10.52 15.05 22.03
CA LEU A 171 -11.40 16.17 22.40
C LEU A 171 -12.29 15.83 23.60
N SER A 172 -12.74 14.58 23.72
CA SER A 172 -13.47 14.08 24.88
C SER A 172 -12.60 14.09 26.13
N GLU A 173 -11.36 13.59 26.04
CA GLU A 173 -10.39 13.61 27.13
C GLU A 173 -10.11 15.03 27.63
N GLN A 174 -9.90 16.00 26.74
CA GLN A 174 -9.68 17.40 27.12
C GLN A 174 -10.91 18.02 27.79
N ARG A 175 -12.12 17.76 27.27
CA ARG A 175 -13.36 18.24 27.87
C ARG A 175 -13.59 17.66 29.26
N LEU A 176 -13.36 16.36 29.43
CA LEU A 176 -13.50 15.68 30.72
C LEU A 176 -12.42 16.13 31.71
N LEU A 177 -11.20 16.41 31.24
CA LEU A 177 -10.14 16.99 32.06
C LEU A 177 -10.56 18.36 32.63
N GLU A 178 -11.14 19.23 31.80
CA GLU A 178 -11.66 20.53 32.22
C GLU A 178 -12.83 20.40 33.22
N GLN A 179 -13.75 19.45 32.99
CA GLN A 179 -14.93 19.26 33.84
C GLN A 179 -14.62 18.60 35.18
N LEU A 180 -13.74 17.59 35.19
CA LEU A 180 -13.42 16.78 36.37
C LEU A 180 -12.24 17.34 37.16
N GLY A 181 -11.43 18.21 36.55
CA GLY A 181 -10.18 18.71 37.15
C GLY A 181 -9.10 17.63 37.31
N ARG A 182 -9.27 16.46 36.68
CA ARG A 182 -8.34 15.32 36.68
C ARG A 182 -8.36 14.59 35.35
N ALA A 183 -7.33 13.79 35.07
CA ALA A 183 -7.33 12.92 33.90
C ALA A 183 -8.53 11.96 33.93
N ALA A 184 -9.22 11.85 32.80
CA ALA A 184 -10.38 10.98 32.64
C ALA A 184 -9.93 9.51 32.54
N THR A 185 -10.69 8.61 33.16
CA THR A 185 -10.45 7.17 33.01
C THR A 185 -10.89 6.69 31.63
N THR A 186 -10.35 5.58 31.14
CA THR A 186 -10.76 5.01 29.84
C THR A 186 -12.26 4.68 29.79
N GLU A 187 -12.85 4.32 30.94
CA GLU A 187 -14.29 4.07 31.08
C GLU A 187 -15.12 5.35 30.96
N GLU A 188 -14.66 6.46 31.55
CA GLU A 188 -15.32 7.76 31.44
C GLU A 188 -15.30 8.29 30.00
N VAL A 189 -14.17 8.13 29.31
CA VAL A 189 -14.02 8.50 27.90
C VAL A 189 -14.89 7.60 27.00
N ALA A 190 -15.01 6.30 27.33
CA ALA A 190 -15.91 5.38 26.64
C ALA A 190 -17.37 5.84 26.76
N ALA A 191 -17.80 6.24 27.95
CA ALA A 191 -19.14 6.73 28.21
C ALA A 191 -19.46 8.03 27.44
N ASP A 192 -18.53 8.98 27.35
CA ASP A 192 -18.73 10.25 26.62
C ASP A 192 -18.67 10.07 25.09
N THR A 193 -17.74 9.25 24.59
CA THR A 193 -17.53 9.09 23.14
C THR A 193 -18.49 8.08 22.49
N GLY A 194 -19.04 7.15 23.28
CA GLY A 194 -19.86 6.03 22.82
C GLY A 194 -19.05 4.85 22.26
N PHE A 195 -17.73 4.83 22.43
CA PHE A 195 -16.88 3.72 22.01
C PHE A 195 -16.70 2.69 23.14
N THR A 196 -16.32 1.45 22.79
CA THR A 196 -15.97 0.45 23.80
C THR A 196 -14.59 0.76 24.40
N VAL A 197 -14.36 0.35 25.65
CA VAL A 197 -13.06 0.52 26.34
C VAL A 197 -11.92 -0.11 25.52
N ALA A 198 -12.14 -1.34 25.03
CA ALA A 198 -11.18 -2.03 24.15
C ALA A 198 -10.85 -1.20 22.90
N LYS A 199 -11.86 -0.55 22.30
CA LYS A 199 -11.65 0.26 21.10
C LYS A 199 -10.82 1.51 21.39
N ILE A 200 -11.00 2.12 22.56
CA ILE A 200 -10.19 3.29 22.97
C ILE A 200 -8.73 2.89 23.18
N CYS A 201 -8.48 1.73 23.79
CA CYS A 201 -7.13 1.17 23.91
C CYS A 201 -6.51 0.98 22.52
N GLU A 202 -7.19 0.31 21.59
CA GLU A 202 -6.71 0.15 20.21
C GLU A 202 -6.40 1.50 19.53
N LEU A 203 -7.27 2.50 19.69
CA LEU A 203 -7.07 3.82 19.09
C LEU A 203 -5.85 4.54 19.66
N ARG A 204 -5.58 4.37 20.96
CA ARG A 204 -4.38 4.91 21.62
C ARG A 204 -3.12 4.21 21.11
N ASP A 205 -3.18 2.89 20.98
CA ASP A 205 -2.07 2.08 20.46
C ASP A 205 -1.75 2.46 19.00
N TRP A 206 -2.77 2.64 18.16
CA TRP A 206 -2.58 3.05 16.77
C TRP A 206 -2.04 4.47 16.62
N LYS A 207 -2.37 5.38 17.56
CA LYS A 207 -1.85 6.76 17.56
C LYS A 207 -0.40 6.83 18.05
N ALA A 208 0.14 5.78 18.65
CA ALA A 208 1.49 5.80 19.19
C ALA A 208 2.52 6.10 18.08
N THR A 209 3.37 7.09 18.33
CA THR A 209 4.47 7.44 17.41
C THR A 209 5.54 6.36 17.50
N PRO A 210 5.95 5.75 16.37
CA PRO A 210 7.01 4.75 16.39
C PRO A 210 8.32 5.37 16.87
N TRP A 211 9.11 4.61 17.62
CA TRP A 211 10.45 5.03 18.02
C TRP A 211 11.49 4.63 16.98
N SER A 212 12.50 5.48 16.82
CA SER A 212 13.63 5.20 15.96
C SER A 212 14.55 4.18 16.63
N LEU A 213 15.10 3.25 15.87
CA LEU A 213 16.14 2.32 16.33
C LEU A 213 17.45 3.05 16.70
N ALA A 214 17.68 4.24 16.14
CA ALA A 214 18.81 5.10 16.47
C ALA A 214 18.57 5.96 17.72
N LEU A 215 17.49 5.72 18.47
CA LEU A 215 17.25 6.42 19.72
C LEU A 215 18.32 5.97 20.75
N GLU A 216 19.14 6.92 21.20
CA GLU A 216 20.14 6.71 22.23
C GLU A 216 19.50 6.80 23.63
N PHE A 217 19.86 5.86 24.50
CA PHE A 217 19.49 5.88 25.91
C PHE A 217 20.71 5.63 26.81
N PRO A 218 20.69 6.11 28.07
CA PRO A 218 21.78 5.83 29.00
C PRO A 218 21.84 4.34 29.34
N ASP A 219 23.02 3.74 29.18
CA ASP A 219 23.28 2.31 29.43
C ASP A 219 23.38 1.94 30.93
N GLY A 220 23.31 2.93 31.82
CA GLY A 220 23.51 2.77 33.26
C GLY A 220 24.96 2.60 33.71
N ASN A 221 25.91 2.41 32.78
CA ASN A 221 27.35 2.24 33.01
C ASN A 221 28.17 3.49 32.65
N GLY A 222 27.51 4.58 32.27
CA GLY A 222 28.14 5.86 31.93
C GLY A 222 28.39 6.05 30.43
N GLY A 223 27.89 5.14 29.60
CA GLY A 223 27.85 5.25 28.14
C GLY A 223 26.43 5.53 27.62
N VAL A 224 26.33 5.56 26.29
CA VAL A 224 25.07 5.63 25.56
C VAL A 224 24.97 4.37 24.70
N GLU A 225 23.81 3.74 24.73
CA GLU A 225 23.47 2.59 23.90
C GLU A 225 22.30 2.95 23.00
N THR A 226 22.25 2.40 21.80
CA THR A 226 21.14 2.63 20.87
C THR A 226 20.03 1.59 21.05
N LEU A 227 18.78 1.95 20.73
CA LEU A 227 17.65 1.01 20.77
C LEU A 227 17.89 -0.21 19.88
N ALA A 228 18.64 -0.05 18.78
CA ALA A 228 19.06 -1.15 17.94
C ALA A 228 19.92 -2.19 18.68
N GLU A 229 20.85 -1.75 19.52
CA GLU A 229 21.80 -2.63 20.24
C GLU A 229 21.13 -3.38 21.40
N ALA A 230 20.16 -2.77 22.06
CA ALA A 230 19.39 -3.43 23.12
C ALA A 230 18.36 -4.45 22.61
N LEU A 231 17.98 -4.39 21.33
CA LEU A 231 16.99 -5.31 20.77
C LEU A 231 17.64 -6.63 20.35
N THR A 232 17.13 -7.73 20.89
CA THR A 232 17.54 -9.09 20.49
C THR A 232 16.90 -9.47 19.16
N ASP A 233 17.68 -10.09 18.27
CA ASP A 233 17.14 -10.70 17.07
C ASP A 233 16.39 -11.98 17.44
N ILE A 234 15.09 -12.00 17.17
CA ILE A 234 14.22 -13.15 17.44
C ILE A 234 14.29 -14.23 16.35
N ASP A 235 14.79 -13.87 15.17
CA ASP A 235 14.91 -14.77 14.02
C ASP A 235 16.31 -15.43 13.98
N GLU A 236 17.23 -14.99 14.84
CA GLU A 236 18.55 -15.58 14.95
C GLU A 236 18.45 -16.98 15.58
N VAL A 237 18.68 -18.00 14.76
CA VAL A 237 18.72 -19.39 15.21
C VAL A 237 19.97 -19.60 16.06
N SER A 238 19.79 -20.06 17.29
CA SER A 238 20.90 -20.28 18.22
C SER A 238 21.89 -21.33 17.67
N PRO A 239 23.21 -21.16 17.83
CA PRO A 239 24.20 -22.19 17.48
C PRO A 239 23.90 -23.55 18.12
N PHE A 240 23.29 -23.56 19.31
CA PHE A 240 22.85 -24.78 19.98
C PHE A 240 21.71 -25.48 19.22
N GLU A 241 20.74 -24.72 18.70
CA GLU A 241 19.63 -25.26 17.91
C GLU A 241 20.13 -25.84 16.58
N ILE A 242 21.07 -25.15 15.91
CA ILE A 242 21.71 -25.65 14.69
C ILE A 242 22.44 -26.97 14.96
N ALA A 243 23.24 -27.03 16.04
CA ALA A 243 23.96 -28.24 16.42
C ALA A 243 22.99 -29.38 16.75
N THR A 244 21.92 -29.10 17.50
CA THR A 244 20.91 -30.08 17.88
C THR A 244 20.14 -30.60 16.67
N ALA A 245 19.76 -29.72 15.74
CA ALA A 245 19.11 -30.10 14.48
C ALA A 245 20.04 -30.95 13.60
N GLY A 246 21.33 -30.61 13.53
CA GLY A 246 22.35 -31.41 12.84
C GLY A 246 22.51 -32.80 13.46
N MET A 247 22.62 -32.90 14.79
CA MET A 247 22.68 -34.18 15.51
C MET A 247 21.42 -35.02 15.29
N SER A 248 20.24 -34.38 15.30
CA SER A 248 18.96 -35.05 15.04
C SER A 248 18.89 -35.60 13.61
N THR A 249 19.40 -34.84 12.63
CA THR A 249 19.47 -35.27 11.22
C THR A 249 20.39 -36.48 11.06
N THR A 250 21.56 -36.46 11.69
CA THR A 250 22.48 -37.61 11.70
C THR A 250 21.84 -38.83 12.35
N ALA A 251 21.18 -38.68 13.51
CA ALA A 251 20.50 -39.77 14.18
C ALA A 251 19.34 -40.34 13.34
N LEU A 252 18.61 -39.50 12.60
CA LEU A 252 17.59 -39.95 11.65
C LEU A 252 18.20 -40.77 10.50
N HIS A 253 19.33 -40.34 9.94
CA HIS A 253 20.04 -41.11 8.91
C HIS A 253 20.55 -42.46 9.45
N ASP A 254 21.16 -42.48 10.63
CA ASP A 254 21.63 -43.72 11.27
C ASP A 254 20.50 -44.73 11.51
N VAL A 255 19.30 -44.24 11.83
CA VAL A 255 18.12 -45.09 12.02
C VAL A 255 17.54 -45.56 10.68
N LEU A 256 17.53 -44.70 9.66
CA LEU A 256 17.11 -45.06 8.30
C LEU A 256 18.03 -46.12 7.67
N ASP A 257 19.34 -46.06 7.93
CA ASP A 257 20.32 -47.03 7.42
C ASP A 257 20.13 -48.45 8.00
N MET A 258 19.44 -48.57 9.13
CA MET A 258 19.09 -49.88 9.71
C MET A 258 17.85 -50.51 9.09
N LEU A 259 17.05 -49.74 8.34
CA LEU A 259 15.94 -50.29 7.58
C LEU A 259 16.44 -50.93 6.28
N PRO A 260 15.65 -51.85 5.70
CA PRO A 260 15.89 -52.31 4.35
C PRO A 260 15.95 -51.11 3.39
N GLU A 261 16.96 -51.07 2.52
CA GLU A 261 17.25 -49.96 1.59
C GLU A 261 15.98 -49.42 0.89
N ARG A 262 15.15 -50.32 0.36
CA ARG A 262 13.88 -49.94 -0.29
C ARG A 262 12.89 -49.23 0.63
N GLN A 263 12.82 -49.59 1.90
CA GLN A 263 11.95 -48.95 2.89
C GLN A 263 12.51 -47.59 3.33
N ALA A 264 13.82 -47.52 3.55
CA ALA A 264 14.52 -46.28 3.90
C ALA A 264 14.33 -45.21 2.81
N THR A 265 14.52 -45.57 1.54
CA THR A 265 14.33 -44.63 0.41
C THR A 265 12.88 -44.16 0.28
N ILE A 266 11.89 -45.05 0.47
CA ILE A 266 10.47 -44.67 0.42
C ILE A 266 10.13 -43.66 1.52
N VAL A 267 10.58 -43.89 2.75
CA VAL A 267 10.34 -42.99 3.89
C VAL A 267 11.08 -41.67 3.68
N ALA A 268 12.33 -41.70 3.23
CA ALA A 268 13.13 -40.50 2.97
C ALA A 268 12.49 -39.61 1.88
N MET A 269 12.03 -40.20 0.76
CA MET A 269 11.32 -39.46 -0.30
C MET A 269 9.95 -38.97 0.16
N ARG A 270 9.24 -39.73 1.01
CA ARG A 270 7.91 -39.36 1.48
C ARG A 270 7.93 -38.11 2.35
N PHE A 271 8.90 -38.02 3.26
CA PHE A 271 9.07 -36.89 4.18
C PHE A 271 10.09 -35.85 3.69
N GLY A 272 10.61 -36.01 2.47
CA GLY A 272 11.57 -35.06 1.89
C GLY A 272 12.89 -34.94 2.66
N LEU A 273 13.34 -36.01 3.31
CA LEU A 273 14.58 -36.01 4.12
C LEU A 273 15.84 -35.90 3.26
N THR A 274 15.76 -36.18 1.95
CA THR A 274 16.89 -36.09 1.01
C THR A 274 16.85 -34.77 0.22
N ASP A 275 15.70 -34.46 -0.38
CA ASP A 275 15.58 -33.36 -1.36
C ASP A 275 14.81 -32.15 -0.80
N GLY A 276 14.38 -32.18 0.46
CA GLY A 276 13.57 -31.14 1.10
C GLY A 276 12.14 -31.04 0.59
N THR A 277 11.72 -31.94 -0.32
CA THR A 277 10.37 -31.96 -0.90
C THR A 277 9.65 -33.26 -0.57
N GLU A 278 8.41 -33.15 -0.10
CA GLU A 278 7.56 -34.31 0.19
C GLU A 278 6.97 -34.87 -1.11
N HIS A 279 7.22 -36.16 -1.38
CA HIS A 279 6.63 -36.83 -2.55
C HIS A 279 5.32 -37.54 -2.22
N THR A 280 4.38 -37.54 -3.15
CA THR A 280 3.13 -38.29 -2.98
C THR A 280 3.35 -39.80 -3.14
N LEU A 281 2.52 -40.63 -2.50
CA LEU A 281 2.60 -42.10 -2.65
C LEU A 281 2.46 -42.58 -4.10
N GLN A 282 1.79 -41.77 -4.94
CA GLN A 282 1.65 -42.04 -6.36
C GLN A 282 2.96 -41.76 -7.11
N GLU A 283 3.58 -40.59 -6.90
CA GLU A 283 4.88 -40.23 -7.48
C GLU A 283 5.97 -41.24 -7.11
N ILE A 284 6.02 -41.65 -5.84
CA ILE A 284 6.95 -42.68 -5.37
C ILE A 284 6.65 -44.02 -6.06
N GLY A 285 5.36 -44.37 -6.22
CA GLY A 285 4.95 -45.58 -6.93
C GLY A 285 5.38 -45.61 -8.39
N GLU A 286 5.25 -44.48 -9.09
CA GLU A 286 5.71 -44.32 -10.48
C GLU A 286 7.23 -44.48 -10.60
N LEU A 287 8.00 -43.93 -9.65
CA LEU A 287 9.46 -44.01 -9.63
C LEU A 287 9.99 -45.44 -9.35
N PHE A 288 9.31 -46.18 -8.46
CA PHE A 288 9.67 -47.57 -8.14
C PHE A 288 9.01 -48.63 -9.05
N GLY A 289 8.15 -48.21 -9.98
CA GLY A 289 7.41 -49.12 -10.87
C GLY A 289 6.38 -49.99 -10.14
N VAL A 290 5.78 -49.48 -9.08
CA VAL A 290 4.93 -50.21 -8.13
C VAL A 290 3.63 -49.44 -7.87
N THR A 291 2.54 -50.14 -7.57
CA THR A 291 1.25 -49.48 -7.28
C THR A 291 1.31 -48.63 -6.02
N ARG A 292 0.55 -47.52 -6.00
CA ARG A 292 0.38 -46.64 -4.83
C ARG A 292 0.10 -47.42 -3.53
N GLU A 293 -0.80 -48.39 -3.59
CA GLU A 293 -1.20 -49.18 -2.42
C GLU A 293 -0.04 -50.02 -1.87
N ARG A 294 0.85 -50.50 -2.75
CA ARG A 294 2.02 -51.24 -2.32
C ARG A 294 3.08 -50.35 -1.67
N ILE A 295 3.25 -49.10 -2.11
CA ILE A 295 4.09 -48.10 -1.41
C ILE A 295 3.52 -47.81 -0.01
N ARG A 296 2.20 -47.60 0.11
CA ARG A 296 1.53 -47.40 1.41
C ARG A 296 1.78 -48.55 2.40
N GLN A 297 1.74 -49.80 1.92
CA GLN A 297 2.05 -50.98 2.74
C GLN A 297 3.50 -51.00 3.20
N LEU A 298 4.45 -50.65 2.32
CA LEU A 298 5.87 -50.59 2.65
C LEU A 298 6.17 -49.46 3.63
N GLU A 299 5.55 -48.30 3.47
CA GLU A 299 5.60 -47.17 4.42
C GLU A 299 5.07 -47.59 5.79
N SER A 300 3.88 -48.19 5.86
CA SER A 300 3.29 -48.64 7.14
C SER A 300 4.22 -49.62 7.85
N LYS A 301 4.78 -50.59 7.12
CA LYS A 301 5.71 -51.58 7.66
C LYS A 301 7.03 -50.93 8.13
N ALA A 302 7.53 -49.92 7.42
CA ALA A 302 8.72 -49.17 7.81
C ALA A 302 8.47 -48.37 9.10
N LEU A 303 7.34 -47.66 9.19
CA LEU A 303 6.95 -46.90 10.39
C LEU A 303 6.70 -47.81 11.60
N ASP A 304 6.11 -48.99 11.42
CA ASP A 304 5.95 -49.97 12.50
C ASP A 304 7.29 -50.51 12.99
N THR A 305 8.25 -50.69 12.07
CA THR A 305 9.62 -51.10 12.42
C THR A 305 10.33 -50.00 13.22
N LEU A 306 10.20 -48.75 12.77
CA LEU A 306 10.72 -47.55 13.44
C LEU A 306 10.10 -47.30 14.83
N ARG A 307 8.86 -47.75 15.04
CA ARG A 307 8.17 -47.65 16.34
C ARG A 307 8.74 -48.60 17.40
N SER A 308 9.52 -49.61 17.01
CA SER A 308 10.07 -50.56 17.97
C SER A 308 11.12 -49.90 18.90
N ALA A 309 11.19 -50.39 20.15
CA ALA A 309 11.99 -49.82 21.23
C ALA A 309 13.46 -49.47 20.89
N PRO A 310 14.24 -50.27 20.11
CA PRO A 310 15.63 -49.93 19.83
C PRO A 310 15.80 -48.68 18.95
N PHE A 311 14.87 -48.42 18.02
CA PHE A 311 14.92 -47.23 17.15
C PHE A 311 14.31 -46.01 17.83
N ALA A 312 13.18 -46.20 18.51
CA ALA A 312 12.49 -45.14 19.22
C ALA A 312 13.34 -44.54 20.34
N ASN A 313 14.12 -45.36 21.07
CA ASN A 313 14.97 -44.85 22.16
C ASN A 313 16.14 -43.98 21.66
N ARG A 314 16.69 -44.24 20.46
CA ARG A 314 17.78 -43.42 19.91
C ARG A 314 17.32 -42.03 19.46
N LEU A 315 16.10 -41.94 18.94
CA LEU A 315 15.52 -40.67 18.51
C LEU A 315 14.88 -39.90 19.68
N ARG A 316 14.66 -40.56 20.83
CA ARG A 316 14.00 -39.96 21.99
C ARG A 316 14.79 -38.80 22.60
N ASP A 317 16.11 -38.94 22.64
CA ASP A 317 17.02 -37.95 23.23
C ASP A 317 17.16 -36.69 22.36
N HIS A 318 16.73 -36.77 21.10
CA HIS A 318 16.76 -35.67 20.12
C HIS A 318 15.39 -34.96 19.97
N LEU A 319 14.37 -35.40 20.70
CA LEU A 319 13.08 -34.72 20.72
C LEU A 319 13.15 -33.52 21.67
N PRO A 320 12.60 -32.35 21.28
CA PRO A 320 12.51 -31.22 22.20
C PRO A 320 11.66 -31.59 23.41
N GLU A 321 12.09 -31.14 24.61
CA GLU A 321 11.38 -31.38 25.86
C GLU A 321 9.91 -30.96 25.72
N GLY A 322 8.98 -31.92 25.86
CA GLY A 322 7.53 -31.69 25.73
C GLY A 322 6.87 -32.21 24.44
N ALA A 323 7.61 -32.81 23.50
CA ALA A 323 7.05 -33.30 22.24
C ALA A 323 6.46 -34.73 22.27
N LEU A 324 6.64 -35.49 23.37
CA LEU A 324 6.04 -36.82 23.50
C LEU A 324 4.61 -36.69 24.05
N PRO A 325 3.57 -37.14 23.33
CA PRO A 325 2.24 -37.25 23.89
C PRO A 325 2.30 -38.21 25.09
N THR A 326 1.74 -37.78 26.21
CA THR A 326 1.67 -38.64 27.40
C THR A 326 0.60 -39.69 27.18
N ALA A 327 0.72 -40.86 27.83
CA ALA A 327 -0.13 -42.04 27.58
C ALA A 327 -1.65 -41.85 27.86
N ASN A 328 -2.11 -40.64 28.18
CA ASN A 328 -3.53 -40.29 28.34
C ASN A 328 -4.12 -39.48 27.15
N ASP A 329 -3.34 -39.27 26.09
CA ASP A 329 -3.74 -38.43 24.95
C ASP A 329 -4.31 -39.25 23.77
N GLU A 330 -5.18 -40.25 24.02
CA GLU A 330 -5.85 -40.98 22.93
C GLU A 330 -6.93 -40.14 22.20
N ASP A 331 -7.31 -38.98 22.75
CA ASP A 331 -8.38 -38.10 22.21
C ASP A 331 -7.92 -36.66 21.92
N LEU A 332 -6.62 -36.40 21.73
CA LEU A 332 -6.20 -35.12 21.16
C LEU A 332 -6.27 -35.20 19.62
N PRO A 333 -7.04 -34.30 18.96
CA PRO A 333 -7.00 -34.23 17.51
C PRO A 333 -5.54 -33.98 17.12
N LEU A 334 -5.02 -34.81 16.21
CA LEU A 334 -3.75 -34.58 15.51
C LEU A 334 -3.54 -33.07 15.41
N ALA A 335 -2.57 -32.54 16.17
CA ALA A 335 -2.30 -31.12 16.17
C ALA A 335 -2.28 -30.70 14.69
N PRO A 336 -3.12 -29.72 14.26
CA PRO A 336 -3.18 -29.37 12.87
C PRO A 336 -1.74 -29.04 12.48
N VAL A 337 -1.23 -29.78 11.49
CA VAL A 337 0.04 -29.49 10.83
C VAL A 337 0.15 -27.98 10.78
N VAL A 338 1.14 -27.41 11.49
CA VAL A 338 1.41 -25.97 11.49
C VAL A 338 1.88 -25.66 10.08
N SER A 339 0.91 -25.60 9.18
CA SER A 339 0.99 -24.85 7.96
C SER A 339 0.97 -23.42 8.48
N LEU A 340 2.13 -22.76 8.36
CA LEU A 340 2.26 -21.31 8.54
C LEU A 340 0.97 -20.65 8.06
N PRO A 341 0.35 -19.73 8.82
CA PRO A 341 -0.92 -19.16 8.47
C PRO A 341 -0.76 -18.30 7.20
N VAL A 342 -0.88 -18.95 6.05
CA VAL A 342 -1.35 -18.32 4.81
C VAL A 342 -2.76 -17.87 5.16
N ARG A 343 -2.89 -16.59 5.54
CA ARG A 343 -4.09 -15.92 6.08
C ARG A 343 -5.36 -16.53 5.47
N LYS A 344 -6.43 -16.77 6.24
CA LYS A 344 -7.73 -17.27 5.72
C LYS A 344 -8.20 -16.50 4.46
N GLU A 345 -7.86 -15.22 4.37
CA GLU A 345 -8.07 -14.36 3.19
C GLU A 345 -7.32 -14.83 1.93
N GLN A 346 -6.08 -15.31 2.05
CA GLN A 346 -5.30 -15.87 0.95
C GLN A 346 -5.88 -17.19 0.44
N ARG A 347 -6.34 -18.11 1.31
CA ARG A 347 -7.06 -19.33 0.86
C ARG A 347 -8.36 -19.00 0.13
N GLN A 348 -9.15 -18.06 0.64
CA GLN A 348 -10.38 -17.62 -0.04
C GLN A 348 -10.09 -16.86 -1.35
N ALA A 349 -9.02 -16.06 -1.40
CA ALA A 349 -8.60 -15.36 -2.61
C ALA A 349 -8.06 -16.31 -3.68
N VAL A 350 -7.27 -17.33 -3.30
CA VAL A 350 -6.79 -18.38 -4.21
C VAL A 350 -7.97 -19.20 -4.74
N SER A 351 -8.91 -19.60 -3.88
CA SER A 351 -10.14 -20.31 -4.28
C SER A 351 -11.02 -19.48 -5.23
N LYS A 352 -11.25 -18.20 -4.95
CA LYS A 352 -12.01 -17.30 -5.84
C LYS A 352 -11.31 -17.09 -7.19
N ARG A 353 -9.98 -16.93 -7.19
CA ARG A 353 -9.17 -16.82 -8.42
C ARG A 353 -9.24 -18.10 -9.26
N GLN A 354 -9.19 -19.26 -8.61
CA GLN A 354 -9.32 -20.56 -9.28
C GLN A 354 -10.72 -20.76 -9.87
N ALA A 355 -11.78 -20.43 -9.13
CA ALA A 355 -13.16 -20.50 -9.62
C ALA A 355 -13.42 -19.51 -10.79
N GLN A 356 -12.87 -18.29 -10.73
CA GLN A 356 -12.94 -17.34 -11.86
C GLN A 356 -12.17 -17.85 -13.09
N ARG A 357 -11.02 -18.51 -12.89
CA ARG A 357 -10.23 -19.13 -13.96
C ARG A 357 -11.01 -20.23 -14.67
N GLU A 358 -11.61 -21.14 -13.92
CA GLU A 358 -12.41 -22.25 -14.48
C GLU A 358 -13.61 -21.75 -15.27
N ARG A 359 -14.31 -20.72 -14.77
CA ARG A 359 -15.41 -20.07 -15.51
C ARG A 359 -14.95 -19.42 -16.80
N ALA A 360 -13.81 -18.73 -16.79
CA ALA A 360 -13.26 -18.11 -18.00
C ALA A 360 -12.83 -19.15 -19.05
N LEU A 361 -12.23 -20.27 -18.62
CA LEU A 361 -11.86 -21.36 -19.52
C LEU A 361 -13.10 -22.09 -20.09
N ALA A 362 -14.15 -22.28 -19.29
CA ALA A 362 -15.41 -22.85 -19.76
C ALA A 362 -16.11 -21.94 -20.79
N ALA A 363 -16.11 -20.62 -20.55
CA ALA A 363 -16.60 -19.64 -21.51
C ALA A 363 -15.79 -19.64 -22.81
N LEU A 364 -14.46 -19.77 -22.72
CA LEU A 364 -13.58 -19.88 -23.89
C LEU A 364 -13.87 -21.14 -24.71
N ARG A 365 -14.02 -22.30 -24.05
CA ARG A 365 -14.37 -23.56 -24.74
C ARG A 365 -15.73 -23.48 -25.43
N SER A 366 -16.71 -22.85 -24.80
CA SER A 366 -18.05 -22.64 -25.39
C SER A 366 -17.98 -21.73 -26.62
N PHE A 367 -17.18 -20.66 -26.54
CA PHE A 367 -16.95 -19.75 -27.65
C PHE A 367 -16.26 -20.42 -28.85
N ILE A 368 -15.26 -21.27 -28.59
CA ILE A 368 -14.57 -22.05 -29.64
C ILE A 368 -15.51 -23.08 -30.25
N ALA A 369 -16.35 -23.75 -29.46
CA ALA A 369 -17.31 -24.71 -30.00
C ALA A 369 -18.30 -24.06 -30.98
N ARG A 370 -18.59 -22.76 -30.81
CA ARG A 370 -19.47 -21.98 -31.70
C ARG A 370 -18.76 -21.37 -32.90
N THR A 371 -17.57 -20.81 -32.72
CA THR A 371 -16.86 -20.03 -33.75
C THR A 371 -15.70 -20.78 -34.42
N GLY A 372 -15.29 -21.91 -33.87
CA GLY A 372 -14.17 -22.72 -34.35
C GLY A 372 -12.78 -22.12 -34.09
N HIS A 373 -12.67 -20.98 -33.38
CA HIS A 373 -11.38 -20.30 -33.17
C HIS A 373 -11.30 -19.52 -31.84
N CYS A 374 -10.09 -19.29 -31.33
CA CYS A 374 -9.84 -18.58 -30.05
C CYS A 374 -9.85 -17.04 -30.09
N ARG A 375 -10.30 -16.41 -31.19
CA ARG A 375 -10.25 -14.94 -31.33
C ARG A 375 -11.49 -14.27 -30.76
N VAL A 376 -11.35 -13.67 -29.58
CA VAL A 376 -12.45 -13.03 -28.86
C VAL A 376 -12.38 -11.50 -28.98
N PRO A 377 -13.44 -10.81 -29.44
CA PRO A 377 -13.51 -9.35 -29.42
C PRO A 377 -13.42 -8.77 -28.00
N VAL A 378 -12.86 -7.57 -27.85
CA VAL A 378 -12.51 -6.97 -26.55
C VAL A 378 -13.70 -6.82 -25.59
N ASN A 379 -14.89 -6.54 -26.13
CA ASN A 379 -16.12 -6.33 -25.34
C ASN A 379 -17.05 -7.56 -25.34
N HIS A 380 -16.57 -8.71 -25.79
CA HIS A 380 -17.40 -9.89 -25.92
C HIS A 380 -17.66 -10.56 -24.56
N VAL A 381 -18.94 -10.80 -24.28
CA VAL A 381 -19.42 -11.45 -23.05
C VAL A 381 -20.02 -12.79 -23.43
N GLU A 382 -19.52 -13.86 -22.81
CA GLU A 382 -20.04 -15.22 -23.00
C GLU A 382 -20.29 -15.82 -21.61
N GLY A 383 -21.48 -16.39 -21.38
CA GLY A 383 -21.84 -16.99 -20.08
C GLY A 383 -21.82 -16.02 -18.88
N GLY A 384 -22.07 -14.72 -19.10
CA GLY A 384 -22.05 -13.69 -18.05
C GLY A 384 -20.65 -13.24 -17.62
N HIS A 385 -19.59 -13.68 -18.30
CA HIS A 385 -18.21 -13.27 -18.05
C HIS A 385 -17.65 -12.51 -19.25
N ASN A 386 -16.95 -11.39 -19.02
CA ASN A 386 -16.29 -10.62 -20.08
C ASN A 386 -15.01 -11.34 -20.54
N LEU A 387 -15.20 -12.27 -21.48
CA LEU A 387 -14.15 -13.11 -22.04
C LEU A 387 -13.13 -12.27 -22.83
N GLY A 388 -13.58 -11.23 -23.52
CA GLY A 388 -12.72 -10.33 -24.29
C GLY A 388 -11.69 -9.58 -23.44
N SER A 389 -12.13 -8.99 -22.34
CA SER A 389 -11.26 -8.32 -21.37
C SER A 389 -10.27 -9.30 -20.73
N TRP A 390 -10.75 -10.50 -20.39
CA TRP A 390 -9.91 -11.54 -19.80
C TRP A 390 -8.78 -12.01 -20.73
N MET A 391 -9.08 -12.24 -22.01
CA MET A 391 -8.08 -12.64 -23.02
C MET A 391 -7.03 -11.54 -23.25
N ASN A 392 -7.44 -10.27 -23.27
CA ASN A 392 -6.50 -9.15 -23.36
C ASN A 392 -5.58 -9.05 -22.15
N ASN A 393 -6.09 -9.31 -20.95
CA ASN A 393 -5.26 -9.35 -19.74
C ASN A 393 -4.25 -10.49 -19.79
N GLN A 394 -4.60 -11.67 -20.33
CA GLN A 394 -3.63 -12.76 -20.51
C GLN A 394 -2.55 -12.42 -21.54
N ARG A 395 -2.90 -11.75 -22.64
CA ARG A 395 -1.92 -11.27 -23.65
C ARG A 395 -0.97 -10.22 -23.07
N ALA A 396 -1.50 -9.28 -22.28
CA ALA A 396 -0.68 -8.28 -21.60
C ALA A 396 0.26 -8.92 -20.58
N ALA A 397 -0.18 -9.95 -19.86
CA ALA A 397 0.67 -10.71 -18.94
C ALA A 397 1.76 -11.51 -19.68
N LEU A 398 1.44 -12.08 -20.85
CA LEU A 398 2.43 -12.74 -21.72
C LEU A 398 3.49 -11.76 -22.23
N ALA A 399 3.08 -10.56 -22.68
CA ALA A 399 4.01 -9.53 -23.13
C ALA A 399 4.93 -8.99 -22.02
N LYS A 400 4.45 -9.00 -20.77
CA LYS A 400 5.21 -8.59 -19.57
C LYS A 400 6.03 -9.73 -18.95
N GLY A 401 5.94 -10.96 -19.46
CA GLY A 401 6.61 -12.14 -18.91
C GLY A 401 6.10 -12.59 -17.53
N THR A 402 4.92 -12.13 -17.10
CA THR A 402 4.37 -12.41 -15.76
C THR A 402 3.39 -13.59 -15.73
N ILE A 403 3.17 -14.26 -16.87
CA ILE A 403 2.32 -15.44 -16.97
C ILE A 403 3.12 -16.72 -16.69
N THR A 404 2.53 -17.66 -15.94
CA THR A 404 3.17 -18.94 -15.62
C THR A 404 3.28 -19.84 -16.87
N VAL A 405 4.35 -20.63 -16.95
CA VAL A 405 4.63 -21.53 -18.08
C VAL A 405 3.51 -22.55 -18.29
N GLU A 406 2.95 -23.09 -17.21
CA GLU A 406 1.80 -24.00 -17.23
C GLU A 406 0.56 -23.36 -17.89
N LYS A 407 0.30 -22.09 -17.59
CA LYS A 407 -0.88 -21.38 -18.10
C LYS A 407 -0.74 -21.03 -19.58
N VAL A 408 0.49 -20.80 -20.03
CA VAL A 408 0.80 -20.63 -21.45
C VAL A 408 0.62 -21.96 -22.19
N ALA A 409 1.09 -23.07 -21.64
CA ALA A 409 0.91 -24.39 -22.21
C ALA A 409 -0.58 -24.79 -22.30
N GLU A 410 -1.38 -24.46 -21.29
CA GLU A 410 -2.82 -24.73 -21.24
C GLU A 410 -3.60 -23.95 -22.32
N LEU A 411 -3.28 -22.68 -22.55
CA LEU A 411 -3.89 -21.87 -23.61
C LEU A 411 -3.40 -22.26 -25.01
N ASP A 412 -2.14 -22.64 -25.14
CA ASP A 412 -1.58 -23.14 -26.41
C ASP A 412 -2.13 -24.52 -26.80
N ALA A 413 -2.47 -25.36 -25.83
CA ALA A 413 -3.13 -26.64 -26.05
C ALA A 413 -4.56 -26.50 -26.58
N ILE A 414 -5.21 -25.36 -26.31
CA ILE A 414 -6.54 -25.04 -26.82
C ILE A 414 -6.45 -24.52 -28.26
N ASP A 415 -5.77 -23.39 -28.48
CA ASP A 415 -5.47 -22.86 -29.83
C ASP A 415 -4.50 -21.67 -29.74
N ARG A 416 -3.31 -21.80 -30.34
CA ARG A 416 -2.22 -20.80 -30.36
C ARG A 416 -2.64 -19.44 -30.96
N ALA A 417 -3.75 -19.34 -31.68
CA ALA A 417 -4.26 -18.08 -32.23
C ALA A 417 -4.63 -17.05 -31.13
N TRP A 418 -4.78 -17.48 -29.88
CA TRP A 418 -5.03 -16.59 -28.74
C TRP A 418 -3.96 -15.51 -28.55
N ARG A 419 -2.73 -15.74 -29.02
CA ARG A 419 -1.59 -14.81 -28.92
C ARG A 419 -1.67 -13.61 -29.87
N ARG A 420 -2.52 -13.66 -30.89
CA ARG A 420 -2.70 -12.53 -31.84
C ARG A 420 -3.42 -11.37 -31.16
N GLY A 421 -3.07 -10.13 -31.53
CA GLY A 421 -3.53 -8.89 -30.87
C GLY A 421 -5.02 -8.57 -31.06
N LYS A 422 -5.36 -7.27 -31.00
CA LYS A 422 -6.74 -6.80 -31.25
C LYS A 422 -7.18 -7.21 -32.66
N LEU A 423 -8.41 -7.69 -32.80
CA LEU A 423 -9.04 -7.92 -34.10
C LEU A 423 -9.17 -6.60 -34.84
N ALA A 424 -8.79 -6.58 -36.12
CA ALA A 424 -9.00 -5.41 -36.98
C ALA A 424 -10.50 -5.13 -37.17
N ALA A 425 -10.86 -3.89 -37.51
CA ALA A 425 -12.27 -3.49 -37.63
C ALA A 425 -13.07 -4.37 -38.62
N TRP A 426 -12.44 -4.75 -39.75
CA TRP A 426 -13.04 -5.65 -40.73
C TRP A 426 -13.22 -7.09 -40.21
N GLU A 427 -12.29 -7.61 -39.38
CA GLU A 427 -12.43 -8.93 -38.74
C GLU A 427 -13.57 -8.92 -37.71
N GLN A 428 -13.82 -7.78 -37.06
CA GLN A 428 -14.95 -7.64 -36.13
C GLN A 428 -16.30 -7.62 -36.85
N GLU A 429 -16.36 -7.06 -38.06
CA GLU A 429 -17.56 -7.06 -38.91
C GLU A 429 -17.86 -8.46 -39.47
N GLU A 430 -16.84 -9.17 -39.97
CA GLU A 430 -17.00 -10.58 -40.40
C GLU A 430 -17.48 -11.48 -39.26
N MET A 431 -16.97 -11.27 -38.04
CA MET A 431 -17.40 -12.03 -36.87
C MET A 431 -18.81 -11.69 -36.39
N ARG A 432 -19.28 -10.45 -36.60
CA ARG A 432 -20.69 -10.08 -36.35
C ARG A 432 -21.64 -10.67 -37.40
N ALA A 433 -21.15 -10.93 -38.62
CA ALA A 433 -21.93 -11.57 -39.67
C ALA A 433 -22.00 -13.10 -39.50
N ALA A 434 -21.03 -13.71 -38.80
CA ALA A 434 -20.94 -15.16 -38.56
C ALA A 434 -21.51 -15.64 -37.21
N ALA A 435 -21.80 -14.71 -36.27
CA ALA A 435 -22.43 -14.98 -34.97
C ALA A 435 -23.94 -14.75 -35.05
#